data_AF-A0A2U1M9G3-F1
#
_entry.id   AF-A0A2U1M9G3-F1
#
_cell.length_a   1.000
_cell.length_b   1.000
_cell.length_c   1.000
_cell.angle_alpha   90.00
_cell.angle_beta   90.00
_cell.angle_gamma   90.00
#
_symmetry.space_group_name_H-M   'P 1'
#
loop_
_entity.id
_entity.type
_entity.pdbx_description
1 polymer ?
#
loop_
_entity_poly.entity_id
_entity_poly.type
_entity_poly.pdbx_seq_one_letter_code
_entity_poly.pdbx_strand_id
1 'polypeptide(L)'
;MISMELHLMFQTALTATFLIVAIIFLYQMLSQKMTKSSKIKSPPQAKGAWPIIGHLHLLGGPELPHIVLGRMADECGPIFTIKLGVYQILVVSDHMIAKECFTKNDKVFASRPKILAAELMAYNYAGFGVSPYGDYWKHMRKMVIAELLSHRNVEMLRYIRVQEVGASMKDIFETWVTNKKSAYADMARVEMKELFGNLILNIIGRTISGKRFPPNDDEAVRVHRVVRKFFELCGTFVVSDYIPYVKCLDLGGREKAMKLSAKDLDNILEEWLDEHKKRRETGLKGESKPDFMDVLISILEASLLQGFELMKPSTEPIDMTASVGLTNMKKTPLEVLLSPRLPIHMYHAADAPNDLVSI
;
A
#
# COMPACT_ATOMS: atom_id res chain seq x y z
N MET A 1 -7.21 -51.51 27.66
CA MET A 1 -7.74 -50.54 28.64
C MET A 1 -7.40 -49.11 28.24
N ILE A 2 -6.12 -48.75 28.12
CA ILE A 2 -5.66 -47.38 27.75
C ILE A 2 -6.23 -46.87 26.41
N SER A 3 -6.27 -47.71 25.36
CA SER A 3 -6.84 -47.34 24.05
C SER A 3 -8.35 -47.04 24.11
N MET A 4 -9.08 -47.74 24.98
CA MET A 4 -10.54 -47.57 25.12
C MET A 4 -10.88 -46.31 25.92
N GLU A 5 -10.10 -45.98 26.94
CA GLU A 5 -10.23 -44.72 27.69
C GLU A 5 -9.87 -43.51 26.82
N LEU A 6 -8.82 -43.60 25.99
CA LEU A 6 -8.45 -42.53 25.08
C LEU A 6 -9.56 -42.25 24.04
N HIS A 7 -10.18 -43.29 23.51
CA HIS A 7 -11.30 -43.15 22.58
C HIS A 7 -12.53 -42.52 23.25
N LEU A 8 -12.81 -42.86 24.51
CA LEU A 8 -13.92 -42.29 25.27
C LEU A 8 -13.66 -40.81 25.59
N MET A 9 -12.44 -40.45 26.00
CA MET A 9 -12.05 -39.05 26.24
C MET A 9 -12.14 -38.20 24.96
N PHE A 10 -11.77 -38.78 23.82
CA PHE A 10 -11.90 -38.10 22.53
C PHE A 10 -13.37 -37.85 22.15
N GLN A 11 -14.25 -38.84 22.36
CA GLN A 11 -15.69 -38.68 22.10
C GLN A 11 -16.38 -37.69 23.05
N THR A 12 -16.00 -37.65 24.32
CA THR A 12 -16.56 -36.67 25.27
C THR A 12 -16.07 -35.26 24.95
N ALA A 13 -14.81 -35.09 24.53
CA ALA A 13 -14.30 -33.80 24.07
C ALA A 13 -15.01 -33.30 22.79
N LEU A 14 -15.27 -34.19 21.82
CA LEU A 14 -16.01 -33.86 20.60
C LEU A 14 -17.47 -33.48 20.87
N THR A 15 -18.16 -34.20 21.75
CA THR A 15 -19.55 -33.87 22.10
C THR A 15 -19.65 -32.58 22.91
N ALA A 16 -18.73 -32.35 23.84
CA ALA A 16 -18.64 -31.10 24.60
C ALA A 16 -18.37 -29.89 23.69
N THR A 17 -17.42 -30.01 22.75
CA THR A 17 -17.14 -28.94 21.78
C THR A 17 -18.34 -28.66 20.87
N PHE A 18 -19.03 -29.69 20.39
CA PHE A 18 -20.26 -29.50 19.60
C PHE A 18 -21.38 -28.81 20.40
N LEU A 19 -21.59 -29.20 21.66
CA LEU A 19 -22.58 -28.56 22.54
C LEU A 19 -22.23 -27.09 22.82
N ILE A 20 -20.96 -26.78 23.07
CA ILE A 20 -20.49 -25.39 23.28
C ILE A 20 -20.76 -24.57 22.01
N VAL A 21 -20.42 -25.09 20.83
CA VAL A 21 -20.69 -24.41 19.55
C VAL A 21 -22.20 -24.20 19.34
N ALA A 22 -23.03 -25.20 19.66
CA ALA A 22 -24.49 -25.10 19.55
C ALA A 22 -25.07 -24.07 20.53
N ILE A 23 -24.58 -24.00 21.77
CA ILE A 23 -25.00 -23.01 22.77
C ILE A 23 -24.60 -21.60 22.33
N ILE A 24 -23.37 -21.42 21.83
CA ILE A 24 -22.91 -20.12 21.30
C ILE A 24 -23.78 -19.71 20.10
N PHE A 25 -24.08 -20.65 19.19
CA PHE A 25 -24.93 -20.41 18.04
C PHE A 25 -26.35 -20.01 18.45
N LEU A 26 -26.97 -20.76 19.37
CA LEU A 26 -28.29 -20.46 19.93
C LEU A 26 -28.33 -19.10 20.64
N TYR A 27 -27.33 -18.82 21.49
CA TYR A 27 -27.21 -17.53 22.16
C TYR A 27 -27.13 -16.37 21.15
N GLN A 28 -26.36 -16.54 20.08
CA GLN A 28 -26.25 -15.52 19.03
C GLN A 28 -27.54 -15.35 18.22
N MET A 29 -28.23 -16.44 17.90
CA MET A 29 -29.54 -16.36 17.25
C MET A 29 -30.57 -15.62 18.11
N LEU A 30 -30.54 -15.84 19.43
CA LEU A 30 -31.42 -15.18 20.39
C LEU A 30 -31.02 -13.72 20.62
N SER A 31 -29.73 -13.39 20.68
CA SER A 31 -29.25 -12.02 20.87
C SER A 31 -29.47 -11.13 19.63
N GLN A 32 -29.45 -11.71 18.43
CA GLN A 32 -29.83 -10.99 17.19
C GLN A 32 -31.29 -10.55 17.18
N LYS A 33 -32.19 -11.25 17.89
CA LYS A 33 -33.58 -10.82 18.07
C LYS A 33 -33.74 -9.70 19.11
N MET A 34 -32.73 -9.46 19.95
CA MET A 34 -32.77 -8.57 21.11
C MET A 34 -32.13 -7.20 20.88
N THR A 35 -31.59 -6.91 19.69
CA THR A 35 -31.17 -5.55 19.33
C THR A 35 -32.41 -4.68 19.15
N LYS A 36 -32.81 -4.04 20.25
CA LYS A 36 -33.85 -3.02 20.30
C LYS A 36 -33.53 -1.89 19.33
N SER A 37 -34.53 -1.54 18.54
CA SER A 37 -34.59 -0.35 17.69
C SER A 37 -34.17 0.89 18.50
N SER A 38 -33.00 1.44 18.16
CA SER A 38 -32.63 2.80 18.52
C SER A 38 -33.50 3.76 17.71
N LYS A 39 -33.97 4.85 18.33
CA LYS A 39 -34.79 5.91 17.68
C LYS A 39 -34.08 6.63 16.51
N ILE A 40 -32.84 6.27 16.19
CA ILE A 40 -32.08 6.79 15.05
C ILE A 40 -32.53 6.02 13.81
N LYS A 41 -32.96 6.74 12.76
CA LYS A 41 -33.23 6.16 11.44
C LYS A 41 -31.92 5.62 10.85
N SER A 42 -31.57 4.38 11.16
CA SER A 42 -30.45 3.67 10.53
C SER A 42 -30.87 3.17 9.14
N PRO A 43 -29.93 3.11 8.17
CA PRO A 43 -30.20 2.46 6.89
C PRO A 43 -30.68 1.01 7.09
N PRO A 44 -31.54 0.49 6.19
CA PRO A 44 -32.00 -0.89 6.28
C PRO A 44 -30.81 -1.85 6.26
N GLN A 45 -30.90 -2.94 7.01
CA GLN A 45 -29.92 -4.02 6.92
C GLN A 45 -30.38 -5.03 5.87
N ALA A 46 -29.46 -5.44 4.99
CA ALA A 46 -29.73 -6.49 4.02
C ALA A 46 -30.13 -7.80 4.71
N LYS A 47 -31.00 -8.56 4.04
CA LYS A 47 -31.43 -9.89 4.50
C LYS A 47 -30.35 -10.92 4.23
N GLY A 48 -30.42 -12.06 4.92
CA GLY A 48 -29.54 -13.21 4.69
C GLY A 48 -28.27 -13.25 5.54
N ALA A 49 -28.11 -12.39 6.55
CA ALA A 49 -26.98 -12.44 7.46
C ALA A 49 -26.96 -13.75 8.29
N TRP A 50 -25.85 -14.49 8.26
CA TRP A 50 -25.66 -15.66 9.12
C TRP A 50 -25.06 -15.27 10.49
N PRO A 51 -25.26 -16.09 11.54
CA PRO A 51 -24.55 -15.93 12.81
C PRO A 51 -23.03 -15.91 12.61
N ILE A 52 -22.34 -15.09 13.40
CA ILE A 52 -20.88 -14.82 13.34
C ILE A 52 -20.39 -14.17 12.04
N ILE A 53 -20.61 -14.80 10.88
CA ILE A 53 -20.00 -14.41 9.61
C ILE A 53 -20.79 -13.31 8.87
N GLY A 54 -22.07 -13.11 9.18
CA GLY A 54 -22.93 -12.16 8.47
C GLY A 54 -23.10 -12.54 6.99
N HIS A 55 -22.81 -11.59 6.09
CA HIS A 55 -22.93 -11.70 4.64
C HIS A 55 -21.60 -12.10 3.96
N LEU A 56 -20.56 -12.43 4.72
CA LEU A 56 -19.26 -12.84 4.15
C LEU A 56 -19.40 -13.98 3.13
N HIS A 57 -20.31 -14.92 3.39
CA HIS A 57 -20.59 -16.06 2.52
C HIS A 57 -21.14 -15.65 1.14
N LEU A 58 -21.71 -14.45 0.98
CA LEU A 58 -22.20 -13.93 -0.30
C LEU A 58 -21.08 -13.31 -1.15
N LEU A 59 -20.01 -12.82 -0.51
CA LEU A 59 -18.93 -12.09 -1.18
C LEU A 59 -17.72 -12.98 -1.53
N GLY A 60 -17.68 -14.21 -1.02
CA GLY A 60 -16.63 -15.20 -1.31
C GLY A 60 -16.97 -16.17 -2.45
N GLY A 61 -18.05 -15.92 -3.20
CA GLY A 61 -18.50 -16.78 -4.30
C GLY A 61 -17.76 -16.56 -5.63
N PRO A 62 -18.19 -17.24 -6.71
CA PRO A 62 -17.60 -17.06 -8.05
C PRO A 62 -17.94 -15.70 -8.68
N GLU A 63 -19.01 -15.04 -8.22
CA GLU A 63 -19.36 -13.69 -8.65
C GLU A 63 -18.50 -12.63 -7.97
N LEU A 64 -18.18 -11.55 -8.70
CA LEU A 64 -17.38 -10.46 -8.16
C LEU A 64 -18.17 -9.68 -7.09
N PRO A 65 -17.52 -9.27 -5.97
CA PRO A 65 -18.21 -8.63 -4.85
C PRO A 65 -19.06 -7.40 -5.23
N HIS A 66 -18.58 -6.57 -6.17
CA HIS A 66 -19.31 -5.38 -6.59
C HIS A 66 -20.60 -5.70 -7.37
N ILE A 67 -20.69 -6.85 -8.05
CA ILE A 67 -21.91 -7.30 -8.73
C ILE A 67 -22.94 -7.74 -7.68
N VAL A 68 -22.50 -8.52 -6.69
CA VAL A 68 -23.34 -8.97 -5.58
C VAL A 68 -23.89 -7.76 -4.81
N LEU A 69 -23.03 -6.79 -4.49
CA LEU A 69 -23.45 -5.55 -3.81
C LEU A 69 -24.42 -4.70 -4.66
N GLY A 70 -24.25 -4.68 -5.99
CA GLY A 70 -25.19 -4.04 -6.90
C GLY A 70 -26.58 -4.65 -6.82
N ARG A 71 -26.69 -5.98 -6.90
CA ARG A 71 -27.97 -6.68 -6.75
C ARG A 71 -28.62 -6.46 -5.38
N MET A 72 -27.80 -6.44 -4.33
CA MET A 72 -28.28 -6.10 -2.98
C MET A 72 -28.83 -4.67 -2.91
N ALA A 73 -28.25 -3.73 -3.64
CA ALA A 73 -28.74 -2.35 -3.73
C ALA A 73 -30.08 -2.27 -4.48
N ASP A 74 -30.30 -3.08 -5.51
CA ASP A 74 -31.58 -3.15 -6.22
C ASP A 74 -32.73 -3.58 -5.29
N GLU A 75 -32.44 -4.44 -4.31
CA GLU A 75 -33.43 -4.93 -3.33
C GLU A 75 -33.55 -4.04 -2.09
N CYS A 76 -32.44 -3.55 -1.54
CA CYS A 76 -32.39 -2.82 -0.26
C CYS A 76 -32.48 -1.30 -0.42
N GLY A 77 -32.31 -0.80 -1.65
CA GLY A 77 -32.19 0.61 -1.97
C GLY A 77 -30.74 1.11 -2.01
N PRO A 78 -30.55 2.40 -2.32
CA PRO A 78 -29.24 2.99 -2.62
C PRO A 78 -28.29 3.11 -1.42
N ILE A 79 -28.80 2.96 -0.20
CA ILE A 79 -28.02 3.00 1.04
C ILE A 79 -28.54 1.95 2.02
N PHE A 80 -27.69 1.01 2.38
CA PHE A 80 -28.06 -0.10 3.24
C PHE A 80 -26.85 -0.61 4.03
N THR A 81 -27.09 -1.42 5.05
CA THR A 81 -26.01 -2.01 5.84
C THR A 81 -25.91 -3.51 5.61
N ILE A 82 -24.69 -4.02 5.63
CA ILE A 82 -24.37 -5.45 5.64
C ILE A 82 -23.47 -5.74 6.83
N LYS A 83 -23.57 -6.94 7.38
CA LYS A 83 -22.65 -7.44 8.40
C LYS A 83 -21.55 -8.26 7.73
N LEU A 84 -20.28 -7.93 7.94
CA LEU A 84 -19.13 -8.71 7.49
C LEU A 84 -18.34 -9.16 8.73
N GLY A 85 -18.54 -10.43 9.12
CA GLY A 85 -17.99 -10.94 10.38
C GLY A 85 -18.51 -10.16 11.59
N VAL A 86 -17.60 -9.58 12.36
CA VAL A 86 -17.95 -8.75 13.53
C VAL A 86 -18.30 -7.30 13.19
N TYR A 87 -18.07 -6.86 11.95
CA TYR A 87 -18.25 -5.46 11.55
C TYR A 87 -19.58 -5.22 10.84
N GLN A 88 -20.24 -4.11 11.17
CA GLN A 88 -21.35 -3.56 10.38
C GLN A 88 -20.76 -2.60 9.34
N ILE A 89 -21.04 -2.85 8.07
CA ILE A 89 -20.56 -2.08 6.92
C ILE A 89 -21.73 -1.35 6.27
N LEU A 90 -21.52 -0.08 5.95
CA LEU A 90 -22.46 0.72 5.17
C LEU A 90 -22.11 0.61 3.68
N VAL A 91 -23.08 0.24 2.87
CA VAL A 91 -22.96 0.21 1.42
C VAL A 91 -23.69 1.41 0.85
N VAL A 92 -23.01 2.17 0.00
CA VAL A 92 -23.57 3.33 -0.72
C VAL A 92 -23.48 3.03 -2.21
N SER A 93 -24.64 2.92 -2.86
CA SER A 93 -24.80 2.61 -4.28
C SER A 93 -25.59 3.71 -5.00
N ASP A 94 -25.31 4.98 -4.66
CA ASP A 94 -25.90 6.14 -5.30
C ASP A 94 -24.88 7.28 -5.41
N HIS A 95 -24.86 7.94 -6.56
CA HIS A 95 -23.84 8.94 -6.86
C HIS A 95 -24.05 10.26 -6.10
N MET A 96 -25.30 10.61 -5.74
CA MET A 96 -25.60 11.82 -4.98
C MET A 96 -25.19 11.65 -3.52
N ILE A 97 -25.45 10.49 -2.93
CA ILE A 97 -24.99 10.14 -1.58
C ILE A 97 -23.47 10.04 -1.56
N ALA A 98 -22.85 9.35 -2.53
CA ALA A 98 -21.39 9.26 -2.62
C ALA A 98 -20.73 10.65 -2.75
N LYS A 99 -21.31 11.55 -3.56
CA LYS A 99 -20.86 12.94 -3.65
C LYS A 99 -20.93 13.63 -2.30
N GLU A 100 -22.02 13.48 -1.55
CA GLU A 100 -22.14 14.05 -0.21
C GLU A 100 -21.10 13.49 0.78
N CYS A 101 -20.83 12.18 0.74
CA CYS A 101 -19.78 11.52 1.53
C CYS A 101 -18.39 12.09 1.24
N PHE A 102 -18.05 12.32 -0.03
CA PHE A 102 -16.71 12.76 -0.44
C PHE A 102 -16.58 14.28 -0.65
N THR A 103 -17.59 15.08 -0.30
CA THR A 103 -17.52 16.55 -0.35
C THR A 103 -17.88 17.19 0.98
N LYS A 104 -19.14 17.09 1.42
CA LYS A 104 -19.60 17.71 2.67
C LYS A 104 -19.09 16.99 3.92
N ASN A 105 -19.00 15.66 3.83
CA ASN A 105 -18.64 14.79 4.96
C ASN A 105 -17.27 14.10 4.76
N ASP A 106 -16.45 14.62 3.86
CA ASP A 106 -15.20 14.00 3.39
C ASP A 106 -14.26 13.59 4.53
N LYS A 107 -14.12 14.43 5.55
CA LYS A 107 -13.27 14.19 6.72
C LYS A 107 -13.71 12.97 7.53
N VAL A 108 -15.01 12.68 7.61
CA VAL A 108 -15.54 11.51 8.33
C VAL A 108 -15.22 10.21 7.58
N PHE A 109 -15.25 10.26 6.25
CA PHE A 109 -14.98 9.11 5.38
C PHE A 109 -13.51 9.03 4.89
N ALA A 110 -12.65 9.93 5.35
CA ALA A 110 -11.27 10.02 4.88
C ALA A 110 -10.39 8.88 5.42
N SER A 111 -10.72 8.34 6.60
CA SER A 111 -9.89 7.32 7.24
C SER A 111 -9.97 5.96 6.54
N ARG A 112 -8.88 5.19 6.59
CA ARG A 112 -8.77 3.85 6.04
C ARG A 112 -9.00 2.79 7.12
N PRO A 113 -9.69 1.68 6.81
CA PRO A 113 -9.82 0.57 7.74
C PRO A 113 -8.46 -0.11 7.97
N LYS A 114 -8.24 -0.61 9.18
CA LYS A 114 -7.05 -1.40 9.51
C LYS A 114 -7.22 -2.82 8.97
N ILE A 115 -6.61 -3.08 7.82
CA ILE A 115 -6.60 -4.39 7.16
C ILE A 115 -5.21 -5.02 7.23
N LEU A 116 -5.16 -6.36 7.24
CA LEU A 116 -3.93 -7.14 7.37
C LEU A 116 -2.91 -6.81 6.27
N ALA A 117 -3.38 -6.58 5.04
CA ALA A 117 -2.51 -6.19 3.93
C ALA A 117 -1.74 -4.89 4.22
N ALA A 118 -2.40 -3.90 4.84
CA ALA A 118 -1.77 -2.63 5.19
C ALA A 118 -0.82 -2.77 6.39
N GLU A 119 -1.16 -3.63 7.36
CA GLU A 119 -0.29 -3.98 8.48
C GLU A 119 1.03 -4.59 7.98
N LEU A 120 0.94 -5.60 7.11
CA LEU A 120 2.07 -6.44 6.73
C LEU A 120 2.89 -5.92 5.56
N MET A 121 2.27 -5.20 4.62
CA MET A 121 2.92 -4.81 3.36
C MET A 121 3.10 -3.31 3.20
N ALA A 122 2.50 -2.49 4.06
CA ALA A 122 2.54 -1.05 3.94
C ALA A 122 3.10 -0.38 5.20
N TYR A 123 4.20 -0.96 5.73
CA TYR A 123 4.92 -0.48 6.91
C TYR A 123 3.96 -0.21 8.08
N ASN A 124 3.23 -1.23 8.54
CA ASN A 124 2.26 -1.06 9.64
C ASN A 124 1.34 0.16 9.47
N TYR A 125 0.66 0.25 8.32
CA TYR A 125 -0.25 1.34 7.96
C TYR A 125 0.40 2.71 7.62
N ALA A 126 1.71 2.82 7.40
CA ALA A 126 2.33 4.06 6.89
C ALA A 126 2.09 4.31 5.38
N GLY A 127 1.78 3.28 4.59
CA GLY A 127 1.70 3.44 3.14
C GLY A 127 0.70 4.51 2.67
N PHE A 128 1.11 5.32 1.68
CA PHE A 128 0.35 6.46 1.16
C PHE A 128 -1.12 6.19 0.86
N GLY A 129 -1.43 5.03 0.26
CA GLY A 129 -2.81 4.67 -0.12
C GLY A 129 -3.68 4.13 1.00
N VAL A 130 -3.09 3.64 2.10
CA VAL A 130 -3.77 2.84 3.13
C VAL A 130 -3.65 3.39 4.55
N SER A 131 -2.88 4.47 4.75
CA SER A 131 -2.72 5.08 6.07
C SER A 131 -4.03 5.68 6.62
N PRO A 132 -4.35 5.50 7.91
CA PRO A 132 -5.45 6.18 8.56
C PRO A 132 -5.36 7.70 8.44
N TYR A 133 -6.51 8.37 8.39
CA TYR A 133 -6.52 9.82 8.31
C TYR A 133 -6.00 10.41 9.64
N GLY A 134 -4.98 11.27 9.55
CA GLY A 134 -4.32 11.87 10.70
C GLY A 134 -3.24 12.85 10.27
N ASP A 135 -2.47 13.36 11.24
CA ASP A 135 -1.40 14.31 10.95
C ASP A 135 -0.33 13.70 10.05
N TYR A 136 0.08 12.45 10.29
CA TYR A 136 1.02 11.73 9.44
C TYR A 136 0.58 11.70 7.97
N TRP A 137 -0.64 11.20 7.69
CA TRP A 137 -1.15 11.11 6.31
C TRP A 137 -1.30 12.49 5.66
N LYS A 138 -1.71 13.52 6.40
CA LYS A 138 -1.80 14.90 5.87
C LYS A 138 -0.41 15.43 5.47
N HIS A 139 0.63 15.19 6.27
CA HIS A 139 2.00 15.60 5.96
C HIS A 139 2.54 14.86 4.73
N MET A 140 2.41 13.53 4.72
CA MET A 140 2.81 12.70 3.57
C MET A 140 2.07 13.13 2.29
N ARG A 141 0.74 13.34 2.36
CA ARG A 141 -0.04 13.83 1.23
C ARG A 141 0.41 15.21 0.75
N LYS A 142 0.67 16.13 1.67
CA LYS A 142 1.19 17.46 1.31
C LYS A 142 2.51 17.34 0.56
N MET A 143 3.42 16.50 1.04
CA MET A 143 4.72 16.25 0.41
C MET A 143 4.55 15.67 -1.00
N VAL A 144 3.82 14.57 -1.16
CA VAL A 144 3.57 13.94 -2.47
C VAL A 144 2.89 14.92 -3.43
N ILE A 145 1.92 15.70 -2.97
CA ILE A 145 1.25 16.69 -3.82
C ILE A 145 2.20 17.82 -4.22
N ALA A 146 2.95 18.39 -3.30
CA ALA A 146 3.86 19.49 -3.59
C ALA A 146 4.98 19.07 -4.55
N GLU A 147 5.55 17.89 -4.29
CA GLU A 147 6.81 17.45 -4.89
C GLU A 147 6.66 16.52 -6.07
N LEU A 148 5.50 15.89 -6.26
CA LEU A 148 5.26 15.00 -7.40
C LEU A 148 4.04 15.39 -8.23
N LEU A 149 2.91 15.63 -7.56
CA LEU A 149 1.60 15.78 -8.25
C LEU A 149 1.17 17.23 -8.47
N SER A 150 2.03 18.21 -8.20
CA SER A 150 1.73 19.62 -8.44
C SER A 150 1.65 19.90 -9.93
N HIS A 151 0.84 20.88 -10.34
CA HIS A 151 0.71 21.27 -11.75
C HIS A 151 2.07 21.50 -12.42
N ARG A 152 2.98 22.19 -11.70
CA ARG A 152 4.35 22.45 -12.16
C ARG A 152 5.14 21.16 -12.41
N ASN A 153 5.10 20.21 -11.46
CA ASN A 153 5.89 18.98 -11.57
C ASN A 153 5.30 18.01 -12.60
N VAL A 154 3.97 17.95 -12.72
CA VAL A 154 3.30 17.17 -13.77
C VAL A 154 3.67 17.67 -15.16
N GLU A 155 3.79 18.99 -15.35
CA GLU A 155 4.26 19.57 -16.62
C GLU A 155 5.76 19.34 -16.81
N MET A 156 6.57 19.50 -15.76
CA MET A 156 8.02 19.20 -15.81
C MET A 156 8.30 17.75 -16.22
N LEU A 157 7.48 16.79 -15.75
CA LEU A 157 7.59 15.36 -16.05
C LEU A 157 6.87 14.95 -17.35
N ARG A 158 6.24 15.89 -18.07
CA ARG A 158 5.52 15.60 -19.33
C ARG A 158 6.40 14.90 -20.35
N TYR A 159 7.67 15.27 -20.45
CA TYR A 159 8.61 14.68 -21.40
C TYR A 159 8.75 13.16 -21.22
N ILE A 160 8.65 12.63 -19.99
CA ILE A 160 8.72 11.19 -19.71
C ILE A 160 7.56 10.48 -20.43
N ARG A 161 6.34 10.97 -20.24
CA ARG A 161 5.14 10.38 -20.88
C ARG A 161 5.25 10.44 -22.40
N VAL A 162 5.69 11.58 -22.95
CA VAL A 162 5.86 11.74 -24.41
C VAL A 162 6.91 10.76 -24.95
N GLN A 163 8.04 10.62 -24.26
CA GLN A 163 9.11 9.70 -24.67
C GLN A 163 8.68 8.24 -24.58
N GLU A 164 8.03 7.81 -23.49
CA GLU A 164 7.62 6.41 -23.35
C GLU A 164 6.48 6.04 -24.30
N VAL A 165 5.51 6.94 -24.53
CA VAL A 165 4.48 6.71 -25.56
C VAL A 165 5.12 6.62 -26.95
N GLY A 166 6.07 7.51 -27.26
CA GLY A 166 6.80 7.46 -28.53
C GLY A 166 7.60 6.16 -28.71
N ALA A 167 8.24 5.68 -27.64
CA ALA A 167 8.94 4.40 -27.64
C ALA A 167 7.96 3.23 -27.86
N SER A 168 6.84 3.17 -27.14
CA SER A 168 5.83 2.13 -27.33
C SER A 168 5.23 2.15 -28.75
N MET A 169 4.98 3.33 -29.33
CA MET A 169 4.53 3.44 -30.72
C MET A 169 5.56 2.88 -31.71
N LYS A 170 6.85 3.16 -31.47
CA LYS A 170 7.95 2.62 -32.26
C LYS A 170 8.02 1.09 -32.14
N ASP A 171 7.92 0.55 -30.93
CA ASP A 171 7.94 -0.91 -30.70
C ASP A 171 6.77 -1.62 -31.40
N ILE A 172 5.56 -1.04 -31.36
CA ILE A 172 4.39 -1.53 -32.11
C ILE A 172 4.68 -1.52 -33.61
N PHE A 173 5.23 -0.42 -34.13
CA PHE A 173 5.55 -0.30 -35.55
C PHE A 173 6.61 -1.33 -35.98
N GLU A 174 7.66 -1.53 -35.21
CA GLU A 174 8.69 -2.55 -35.47
C GLU A 174 8.12 -3.97 -35.42
N THR A 175 7.23 -4.24 -34.45
CA THR A 175 6.48 -5.51 -34.36
C THR A 175 5.60 -5.73 -35.59
N TRP A 176 5.00 -4.66 -36.12
CA TRP A 176 4.22 -4.73 -37.35
C TRP A 176 5.07 -4.97 -38.59
N VAL A 177 6.21 -4.29 -38.73
CA VAL A 177 7.15 -4.50 -39.85
C VAL A 177 7.66 -5.94 -39.88
N THR A 178 8.04 -6.48 -38.72
CA THR A 178 8.62 -7.82 -38.58
C THR A 178 7.59 -8.95 -38.78
N ASN A 179 6.33 -8.73 -38.40
CA ASN A 179 5.26 -9.73 -38.48
C ASN A 179 4.45 -9.72 -39.78
N LYS A 180 4.95 -9.10 -40.86
CA LYS A 180 4.34 -9.09 -42.21
C LYS A 180 4.09 -10.47 -42.87
N LYS A 181 4.28 -11.58 -42.15
CA LYS A 181 4.14 -12.96 -42.66
C LYS A 181 2.84 -13.66 -42.22
N SER A 182 1.92 -12.97 -41.55
CA SER A 182 0.65 -13.56 -41.11
C SER A 182 -0.41 -13.60 -42.23
N ALA A 183 -1.26 -14.64 -42.22
CA ALA A 183 -2.35 -14.86 -43.18
C ALA A 183 -3.43 -13.74 -43.20
N TYR A 184 -3.43 -12.87 -42.18
CA TYR A 184 -4.23 -11.66 -42.16
C TYR A 184 -3.37 -10.50 -42.65
N ALA A 185 -3.64 -10.05 -43.87
CA ALA A 185 -2.93 -8.98 -44.55
C ALA A 185 -2.77 -7.74 -43.65
N ASP A 186 -1.54 -7.24 -43.56
CA ASP A 186 -1.17 -5.93 -43.04
C ASP A 186 -1.47 -5.62 -41.56
N MET A 187 -1.70 -6.63 -40.71
CA MET A 187 -1.98 -6.43 -39.28
C MET A 187 -0.98 -7.15 -38.36
N ALA A 188 -0.67 -6.51 -37.22
CA ALA A 188 0.18 -7.06 -36.18
C ALA A 188 -0.64 -7.47 -34.95
N ARG A 189 -0.39 -8.66 -34.41
CA ARG A 189 -0.95 -9.07 -33.13
C ARG A 189 -0.11 -8.48 -32.00
N VAL A 190 -0.73 -7.75 -31.09
CA VAL A 190 -0.07 -7.12 -29.92
C VAL A 190 -0.76 -7.59 -28.65
N GLU A 191 0.02 -7.97 -27.62
CA GLU A 191 -0.52 -8.24 -26.29
C GLU A 191 -0.69 -6.93 -25.51
N MET A 192 -1.92 -6.42 -25.41
CA MET A 192 -2.18 -5.11 -24.82
C MET A 192 -1.85 -5.01 -23.32
N LYS A 193 -1.96 -6.12 -22.56
CA LYS A 193 -1.68 -6.13 -21.12
C LYS A 193 -0.19 -5.96 -20.86
N GLU A 194 0.65 -6.69 -21.59
CA GLU A 194 2.10 -6.48 -21.59
C GLU A 194 2.48 -5.07 -22.05
N LEU A 195 1.93 -4.59 -23.17
CA LEU A 195 2.21 -3.25 -23.70
C LEU A 195 1.92 -2.15 -22.67
N PHE A 196 0.71 -2.14 -22.10
CA PHE A 196 0.33 -1.14 -21.10
C PHE A 196 1.07 -1.32 -19.78
N GLY A 197 1.36 -2.57 -19.38
CA GLY A 197 2.19 -2.87 -18.22
C GLY A 197 3.56 -2.22 -18.35
N ASN A 198 4.27 -2.49 -19.44
CA ASN A 198 5.60 -1.94 -19.72
C ASN A 198 5.59 -0.42 -19.82
N LEU A 199 4.59 0.16 -20.50
CA LEU A 199 4.43 1.62 -20.59
C LEU A 199 4.24 2.25 -19.21
N ILE A 200 3.33 1.72 -18.39
CA ILE A 200 3.06 2.23 -17.05
C ILE A 200 4.28 2.07 -16.15
N LEU A 201 4.92 0.90 -16.17
CA LEU A 201 6.11 0.64 -15.36
C LEU A 201 7.24 1.59 -15.73
N ASN A 202 7.49 1.83 -17.02
CA ASN A 202 8.53 2.76 -17.45
C ASN A 202 8.21 4.21 -17.07
N ILE A 203 6.95 4.64 -17.21
CA ILE A 203 6.55 5.98 -16.76
C ILE A 203 6.76 6.13 -15.25
N ILE A 204 6.32 5.16 -14.44
CA ILE A 204 6.44 5.21 -12.98
C ILE A 204 7.90 5.09 -12.54
N GLY A 205 8.65 4.12 -13.07
CA GLY A 205 10.07 3.92 -12.79
C GLY A 205 10.88 5.17 -13.07
N ARG A 206 10.70 5.78 -14.25
CA ARG A 206 11.40 7.02 -14.60
C ARG A 206 10.98 8.21 -13.74
N THR A 207 9.73 8.24 -13.31
CA THR A 207 9.22 9.31 -12.45
C THR A 207 9.73 9.20 -11.01
N ILE A 208 9.79 7.97 -10.47
CA ILE A 208 10.13 7.73 -9.07
C ILE A 208 11.64 7.60 -8.86
N SER A 209 12.30 6.81 -9.71
CA SER A 209 13.71 6.40 -9.55
C SER A 209 14.61 6.83 -10.71
N GLY A 210 14.08 7.55 -11.70
CA GLY A 210 14.80 7.87 -12.92
C GLY A 210 15.07 6.66 -13.83
N LYS A 211 14.75 5.43 -13.39
CA LYS A 211 15.07 4.19 -14.13
C LYS A 211 14.11 3.95 -15.28
N ARG A 212 14.68 3.58 -16.42
CA ARG A 212 13.96 3.06 -17.58
C ARG A 212 14.35 1.61 -17.79
N PHE A 213 13.35 0.76 -17.97
CA PHE A 213 13.54 -0.67 -18.22
C PHE A 213 13.43 -0.96 -19.72
N PRO A 214 14.52 -1.41 -20.38
CA PRO A 214 14.49 -1.79 -21.78
C PRO A 214 13.66 -3.06 -22.01
N PRO A 215 13.29 -3.34 -23.28
CA PRO A 215 12.67 -4.62 -23.64
C PRO A 215 13.56 -5.80 -23.25
N ASN A 216 12.96 -6.89 -22.78
CA ASN A 216 13.65 -8.11 -22.32
C ASN A 216 14.60 -7.90 -21.13
N ASP A 217 14.36 -6.88 -20.31
CA ASP A 217 15.10 -6.67 -19.07
C ASP A 217 14.57 -7.57 -17.94
N ASP A 218 15.45 -8.39 -17.38
CA ASP A 218 15.15 -9.26 -16.24
C ASP A 218 14.71 -8.46 -15.01
N GLU A 219 15.23 -7.23 -14.83
CA GLU A 219 14.79 -6.33 -13.76
C GLU A 219 13.34 -5.90 -13.99
N ALA A 220 12.95 -5.54 -15.21
CA ALA A 220 11.56 -5.19 -15.54
C ALA A 220 10.59 -6.33 -15.23
N VAL A 221 10.98 -7.56 -15.57
CA VAL A 221 10.18 -8.77 -15.31
C VAL A 221 10.07 -9.02 -13.81
N ARG A 222 11.16 -8.84 -13.06
CA ARG A 222 11.17 -8.92 -11.58
C ARG A 222 10.22 -7.90 -10.98
N VAL A 223 10.36 -6.63 -11.34
CA VAL A 223 9.57 -5.52 -10.79
C VAL A 223 8.09 -5.71 -11.12
N HIS A 224 7.73 -6.03 -12.37
CA HIS A 224 6.34 -6.32 -12.75
C HIS A 224 5.72 -7.43 -11.90
N ARG A 225 6.46 -8.52 -11.69
CA ARG A 225 5.98 -9.68 -10.92
C ARG A 225 5.70 -9.30 -9.47
N VAL A 226 6.64 -8.60 -8.83
CA VAL A 226 6.52 -8.18 -7.44
C VAL A 226 5.40 -7.16 -7.26
N VAL A 227 5.36 -6.12 -8.10
CA VAL A 227 4.31 -5.08 -8.05
C VAL A 227 2.92 -5.68 -8.29
N ARG A 228 2.78 -6.58 -9.27
CA ARG A 228 1.51 -7.27 -9.55
C ARG A 228 1.06 -8.08 -8.35
N LYS A 229 1.94 -8.91 -7.80
CA LYS A 229 1.64 -9.76 -6.63
C LYS A 229 1.28 -8.91 -5.41
N PHE A 230 1.96 -7.80 -5.20
CA PHE A 230 1.64 -6.83 -4.14
C PHE A 230 0.20 -6.32 -4.28
N PHE A 231 -0.19 -5.82 -5.45
CA PHE A 231 -1.55 -5.32 -5.68
C PHE A 231 -2.62 -6.42 -5.63
N GLU A 232 -2.32 -7.63 -6.12
CA GLU A 232 -3.20 -8.80 -6.00
C GLU A 232 -3.47 -9.15 -4.52
N LEU A 233 -2.42 -9.14 -3.69
CA LEU A 233 -2.55 -9.40 -2.25
C LEU A 233 -3.23 -8.25 -1.51
N CYS A 234 -2.97 -6.99 -1.88
CA CYS A 234 -3.67 -5.82 -1.30
C CYS A 234 -5.18 -5.87 -1.55
N GLY A 235 -5.60 -6.36 -2.72
CA GLY A 235 -7.01 -6.48 -3.09
C GLY A 235 -7.67 -7.79 -2.66
N THR A 236 -6.92 -8.73 -2.08
CA THR A 236 -7.44 -10.03 -1.71
C THR A 236 -8.32 -9.95 -0.46
N PHE A 237 -9.45 -10.65 -0.50
CA PHE A 237 -10.31 -10.83 0.67
C PHE A 237 -9.62 -11.73 1.72
N VAL A 238 -9.38 -11.20 2.92
CA VAL A 238 -8.82 -11.95 4.05
C VAL A 238 -9.88 -12.11 5.14
N VAL A 239 -10.13 -13.36 5.56
CA VAL A 239 -11.16 -13.66 6.56
C VAL A 239 -10.84 -13.01 7.92
N SER A 240 -9.56 -12.94 8.30
CA SER A 240 -9.13 -12.36 9.57
C SER A 240 -9.39 -10.85 9.68
N ASP A 241 -9.54 -10.15 8.56
CA ASP A 241 -9.95 -8.73 8.55
C ASP A 241 -11.38 -8.54 9.07
N TYR A 242 -12.21 -9.58 9.00
CA TYR A 242 -13.61 -9.54 9.42
C TYR A 242 -13.89 -10.40 10.65
N ILE A 243 -13.06 -11.41 10.91
CA ILE A 243 -13.15 -12.30 12.06
C ILE A 243 -11.76 -12.38 12.71
N PRO A 244 -11.38 -11.41 13.56
CA PRO A 244 -10.01 -11.30 14.08
C PRO A 244 -9.52 -12.56 14.82
N TYR A 245 -10.43 -13.32 15.43
CA TYR A 245 -10.12 -14.53 16.19
C TYR A 245 -9.51 -15.66 15.36
N VAL A 246 -9.65 -15.64 14.03
CA VAL A 246 -9.04 -16.65 13.14
C VAL A 246 -7.69 -16.21 12.56
N LYS A 247 -7.14 -15.05 12.98
CA LYS A 247 -5.82 -14.55 12.51
C LYS A 247 -4.71 -15.57 12.71
N CYS A 248 -4.71 -16.32 13.82
CA CYS A 248 -3.67 -17.31 14.13
C CYS A 248 -3.62 -18.52 13.17
N LEU A 249 -4.67 -18.77 12.38
CA LEU A 249 -4.77 -19.95 11.53
C LEU A 249 -4.18 -19.75 10.13
N ASP A 250 -3.85 -18.51 9.73
CA ASP A 250 -3.44 -18.12 8.36
C ASP A 250 -4.22 -18.87 7.26
N LEU A 251 -5.55 -18.78 7.32
CA LEU A 251 -6.44 -19.50 6.41
C LEU A 251 -6.17 -19.10 4.95
N GLY A 252 -5.51 -20.01 4.23
CA GLY A 252 -5.10 -19.81 2.83
C GLY A 252 -3.68 -19.28 2.62
N GLY A 253 -2.84 -19.22 3.66
CA GLY A 253 -1.42 -18.84 3.54
C GLY A 253 -1.19 -17.39 3.13
N ARG A 254 -2.19 -16.53 3.32
CA ARG A 254 -2.21 -15.14 2.83
C ARG A 254 -1.25 -14.26 3.61
N GLU A 255 -1.16 -14.44 4.92
CA GLU A 255 -0.22 -13.69 5.76
C GLU A 255 1.22 -13.97 5.34
N LYS A 256 1.57 -15.24 5.15
CA LYS A 256 2.91 -15.61 4.65
C LYS A 256 3.19 -15.02 3.27
N ALA A 257 2.23 -15.07 2.35
CA ALA A 257 2.37 -14.50 1.01
C ALA A 257 2.55 -12.97 1.06
N MET A 258 1.82 -12.28 1.94
CA MET A 258 1.94 -10.84 2.17
C MET A 258 3.31 -10.46 2.71
N LYS A 259 3.81 -11.13 3.75
CA LYS A 259 5.15 -10.86 4.30
C LYS A 259 6.25 -11.04 3.27
N LEU A 260 6.17 -12.10 2.46
CA LEU A 260 7.12 -12.33 1.38
C LEU A 260 7.04 -11.23 0.31
N SER A 261 5.82 -10.86 -0.12
CA SER A 261 5.63 -9.81 -1.13
C SER A 261 6.06 -8.42 -0.62
N ALA A 262 5.90 -8.14 0.67
CA ALA A 262 6.39 -6.93 1.31
C ALA A 262 7.92 -6.87 1.21
N LYS A 263 8.60 -7.95 1.61
CA LYS A 263 10.06 -8.06 1.53
C LYS A 263 10.57 -7.92 0.09
N ASP A 264 9.92 -8.57 -0.87
CA ASP A 264 10.31 -8.51 -2.27
C ASP A 264 10.21 -7.07 -2.81
N LEU A 265 9.18 -6.31 -2.41
CA LEU A 265 9.01 -4.90 -2.80
C LEU A 265 10.01 -4.00 -2.08
N ASP A 266 10.24 -4.22 -0.79
CA ASP A 266 11.19 -3.46 0.03
C ASP A 266 12.61 -3.58 -0.53
N ASN A 267 13.04 -4.79 -0.92
CA ASN A 267 14.32 -5.01 -1.58
C ASN A 267 14.48 -4.17 -2.85
N ILE A 268 13.44 -4.05 -3.69
CA ILE A 268 13.48 -3.23 -4.91
C ILE A 268 13.64 -1.75 -4.56
N LEU A 269 12.89 -1.27 -3.56
CA LEU A 269 12.96 0.13 -3.13
C LEU A 269 14.32 0.45 -2.48
N GLU A 270 14.88 -0.47 -1.70
CA GLU A 270 16.18 -0.35 -1.07
C GLU A 270 17.32 -0.35 -2.10
N GLU A 271 17.27 -1.27 -3.09
CA GLU A 271 18.19 -1.27 -4.24
C GLU A 271 18.20 0.09 -4.94
N TRP A 272 17.02 0.66 -5.23
CA TRP A 272 16.93 1.96 -5.88
C TRP A 272 17.43 3.09 -4.97
N LEU A 273 17.09 3.08 -3.69
CA LEU A 273 17.53 4.09 -2.73
C LEU A 273 19.06 4.11 -2.59
N ASP A 274 19.69 2.94 -2.52
CA ASP A 274 21.14 2.81 -2.39
C ASP A 274 21.88 3.26 -3.65
N GLU A 275 21.33 3.01 -4.84
CA GLU A 275 21.85 3.58 -6.08
C GLU A 275 21.82 5.11 -6.07
N HIS A 276 20.75 5.72 -5.54
CA HIS A 276 20.63 7.18 -5.45
C HIS A 276 21.64 7.77 -4.46
N LYS A 277 21.82 7.13 -3.29
CA LYS A 277 22.84 7.54 -2.30
C LYS A 277 24.25 7.49 -2.91
N LYS A 278 24.62 6.39 -3.55
CA LYS A 278 25.94 6.22 -4.22
C LYS A 278 26.16 7.24 -5.34
N ARG A 279 25.12 7.53 -6.13
CA ARG A 279 25.17 8.56 -7.19
C ARG A 279 25.46 9.95 -6.63
N ARG A 280 24.91 10.29 -5.46
CA ARG A 280 25.16 11.57 -4.79
C ARG A 280 26.57 11.68 -4.22
N GLU A 281 27.06 10.63 -3.58
CA GLU A 281 28.41 10.58 -2.98
C GLU A 281 29.52 10.72 -4.01
N THR A 282 29.37 10.07 -5.16
CA THR A 282 30.37 10.09 -6.24
C THR A 282 30.44 11.43 -6.97
N GLY A 283 29.49 12.35 -6.75
CA GLY A 283 29.43 13.63 -7.45
C GLY A 283 29.19 13.49 -8.95
N LEU A 284 28.90 12.28 -9.44
CA LEU A 284 28.49 11.99 -10.80
C LEU A 284 27.05 12.50 -11.01
N LYS A 285 26.90 13.82 -11.01
CA LYS A 285 25.73 14.47 -11.60
C LYS A 285 25.84 14.25 -13.10
N GLY A 286 25.34 13.12 -13.58
CA GLY A 286 24.94 13.03 -14.97
C GLY A 286 23.97 14.17 -15.28
N GLU A 287 23.77 14.50 -16.56
CA GLU A 287 22.81 15.51 -17.02
C GLU A 287 21.33 15.17 -16.69
N SER A 288 21.09 14.12 -15.90
CA SER A 288 19.76 13.65 -15.54
C SER A 288 19.08 14.64 -14.59
N LYS A 289 17.83 14.98 -14.92
CA LYS A 289 16.96 15.76 -14.03
C LYS A 289 16.69 14.96 -12.75
N PRO A 290 16.52 15.64 -11.59
CA PRO A 290 16.20 14.96 -10.33
C PRO A 290 14.86 14.23 -10.45
N ASP A 291 14.84 12.98 -10.01
CA ASP A 291 13.63 12.17 -9.85
C ASP A 291 13.01 12.36 -8.46
N PHE A 292 11.89 11.68 -8.20
CA PHE A 292 11.18 11.83 -6.94
C PHE A 292 11.98 11.33 -5.73
N MET A 293 12.76 10.26 -5.87
CA MET A 293 13.63 9.78 -4.78
C MET A 293 14.70 10.80 -4.44
N ASP A 294 15.31 11.44 -5.44
CA ASP A 294 16.22 12.55 -5.20
C ASP A 294 15.56 13.69 -4.40
N VAL A 295 14.32 14.04 -4.73
CA VAL A 295 13.59 15.07 -4.00
C VAL A 295 13.32 14.64 -2.55
N LEU A 296 12.89 13.40 -2.32
CA LEU A 296 12.64 12.88 -0.96
C LEU A 296 13.90 12.85 -0.10
N ILE A 297 15.04 12.41 -0.66
CA ILE A 297 16.34 12.41 0.05
C ILE A 297 16.70 13.85 0.45
N SER A 298 16.59 14.80 -0.49
CA SER A 298 16.89 16.22 -0.20
C SER A 298 15.97 16.83 0.85
N ILE A 299 14.69 16.46 0.88
CA ILE A 299 13.74 16.90 1.93
C ILE A 299 14.13 16.33 3.28
N LEU A 300 14.51 15.05 3.34
CA LEU A 300 14.98 14.41 4.58
C LEU A 300 16.23 15.10 5.12
N GLU A 301 17.23 15.33 4.27
CA GLU A 301 18.47 16.03 4.62
C GLU A 301 18.19 17.45 5.12
N ALA A 302 17.36 18.22 4.41
CA ALA A 302 16.98 19.57 4.80
C ALA A 302 16.21 19.59 6.13
N SER A 303 15.30 18.63 6.34
CA SER A 303 14.53 18.52 7.59
C SER A 303 15.44 18.19 8.78
N LEU A 304 16.41 17.30 8.58
CA LEU A 304 17.43 16.99 9.59
C LEU A 304 18.24 18.24 9.96
N LEU A 305 18.76 18.96 8.97
CA LEU A 305 19.55 20.18 9.19
C LEU A 305 18.72 21.29 9.86
N GLN A 306 17.44 21.44 9.51
CA GLN A 306 16.56 22.42 10.13
C GLN A 306 16.25 22.12 11.60
N GLY A 307 16.37 20.86 12.02
CA GLY A 307 16.19 20.42 13.41
C GLY A 307 17.29 20.89 14.36
N PHE A 308 18.39 21.44 13.85
CA PHE A 308 19.53 21.91 14.64
C PHE A 308 19.93 23.34 14.28
N GLU A 309 20.45 24.10 15.24
CA GLU A 309 21.29 25.25 14.92
C GLU A 309 22.71 24.75 14.67
N LEU A 310 23.27 25.16 13.53
CA LEU A 310 24.63 24.84 13.15
C LEU A 310 25.51 26.08 13.36
N MET A 311 26.58 25.91 14.12
CA MET A 311 27.60 26.95 14.30
C MET A 311 28.98 26.39 13.95
N LYS A 312 29.84 27.23 13.35
CA LYS A 312 31.24 26.84 13.15
C LYS A 312 31.95 26.84 14.51
N PRO A 313 32.78 25.83 14.82
CA PRO A 313 33.60 25.83 16.03
C PRO A 313 34.69 26.92 15.99
N SER A 314 35.04 27.41 14.80
CA SER A 314 36.05 28.45 14.59
C SER A 314 35.56 29.52 13.60
N THR A 315 36.08 30.74 13.75
CA THR A 315 35.88 31.84 12.80
C THR A 315 36.65 31.66 11.50
N GLU A 316 37.66 30.78 11.49
CA GLU A 316 38.47 30.48 10.31
C GLU A 316 37.61 30.02 9.10
N PRO A 317 38.06 30.30 7.87
CA PRO A 317 37.41 29.79 6.67
C PRO A 317 37.38 28.26 6.70
N ILE A 318 36.25 27.67 6.29
CA ILE A 318 36.15 26.21 6.18
C ILE A 318 37.09 25.78 5.05
N ASP A 319 38.07 24.94 5.37
CA ASP A 319 38.94 24.36 4.36
C ASP A 319 38.12 23.37 3.51
N MET A 320 37.99 23.74 2.23
CA MET A 320 37.28 22.98 1.20
C MET A 320 38.23 22.14 0.34
N THR A 321 39.52 22.10 0.68
CA THR A 321 40.53 21.33 -0.06
C THR A 321 40.20 19.84 0.01
N ALA A 322 40.20 19.17 -1.13
CA ALA A 322 39.98 17.73 -1.20
C ALA A 322 41.22 16.95 -0.73
N SER A 323 40.98 15.82 -0.08
CA SER A 323 41.96 14.78 0.23
C SER A 323 42.34 14.03 -1.05
N VAL A 324 43.58 13.52 -1.11
CA VAL A 324 44.02 12.66 -2.22
C VAL A 324 43.56 11.23 -1.96
N GLY A 325 42.59 10.73 -2.73
CA GLY A 325 42.03 9.38 -2.61
C GLY A 325 40.93 9.10 -3.64
N LEU A 326 40.42 7.86 -3.66
CA LEU A 326 39.31 7.45 -4.55
C LEU A 326 37.96 8.08 -4.17
N THR A 327 37.85 8.66 -2.97
CA THR A 327 36.64 9.32 -2.45
C THR A 327 36.91 10.81 -2.23
N ASN A 328 35.93 11.66 -2.55
CA ASN A 328 36.00 13.12 -2.36
C ASN A 328 35.87 13.51 -0.87
N MET A 329 36.75 13.00 -0.02
CA MET A 329 36.82 13.42 1.39
C MET A 329 37.53 14.77 1.48
N LYS A 330 37.09 15.66 2.39
CA LYS A 330 37.83 16.90 2.66
C LYS A 330 39.16 16.58 3.35
N LYS A 331 40.20 17.34 3.03
CA LYS A 331 41.54 17.24 3.62
C LYS A 331 41.49 17.46 5.14
N THR A 332 40.69 18.42 5.57
CA THR A 332 40.33 18.65 6.97
C THR A 332 38.90 18.18 7.22
N PRO A 333 38.63 17.36 8.26
CA PRO A 333 37.28 16.99 8.65
C PRO A 333 36.41 18.24 8.89
N LEU A 334 35.15 18.18 8.43
CA LEU A 334 34.20 19.25 8.70
C LEU A 334 33.62 19.07 10.10
N GLU A 335 34.09 19.88 11.06
CA GLU A 335 33.54 19.94 12.41
C GLU A 335 32.49 21.04 12.51
N VAL A 336 31.35 20.72 13.12
CA VAL A 336 30.24 21.64 13.36
C VAL A 336 29.73 21.50 14.79
N LEU A 337 29.36 22.62 15.41
CA LEU A 337 28.63 22.63 16.68
C LEU A 337 27.13 22.58 16.37
N LEU A 338 26.42 21.67 17.04
CA LEU A 338 24.99 21.43 16.86
C LEU A 338 24.25 21.66 18.17
N SER A 339 23.20 22.49 18.14
CA SER A 339 22.22 22.58 19.23
C SER A 339 20.82 22.18 18.72
N PRO A 340 20.06 21.37 19.48
CA PRO A 340 18.70 20.98 19.08
C PRO A 340 17.76 22.18 19.09
N ARG A 341 16.93 22.33 18.05
CA ARG A 341 15.89 23.36 17.97
C ARG A 341 14.55 22.93 18.54
N LEU A 342 14.30 21.63 18.62
CA LEU A 342 13.04 21.10 19.13
C LEU A 342 13.11 20.91 20.65
N PRO A 343 11.96 20.85 21.34
CA PRO A 343 11.93 20.46 22.74
C PRO A 343 12.52 19.06 22.97
N ILE A 344 13.22 18.85 24.08
CA ILE A 344 13.93 17.60 24.43
C ILE A 344 13.08 16.33 24.27
N HIS A 345 11.78 16.37 24.59
CA HIS A 345 10.89 15.23 24.48
C HIS A 345 10.70 14.72 23.03
N MET A 346 10.97 15.54 22.02
CA MET A 346 10.90 15.15 20.61
C MET A 346 12.09 14.30 20.16
N TYR A 347 13.20 14.30 20.92
CA TYR A 347 14.39 13.49 20.62
C TYR A 347 14.45 12.17 21.39
N HIS A 348 13.73 12.06 22.52
CA HIS A 348 13.66 10.85 23.35
C HIS A 348 12.54 9.87 22.94
N ALA A 349 11.80 10.16 21.87
CA ALA A 349 10.77 9.24 21.37
C ALA A 349 11.35 7.88 20.95
N ALA A 350 12.66 7.80 20.65
CA ALA A 350 13.35 6.57 20.24
C ALA A 350 13.74 5.62 21.40
N ASP A 351 13.69 6.07 22.66
CA ASP A 351 14.07 5.27 23.84
C ASP A 351 12.89 4.48 24.45
N ALA A 352 11.72 4.50 23.79
CA ALA A 352 10.63 3.59 24.14
C ALA A 352 11.02 2.15 23.71
N PRO A 353 10.84 1.14 24.58
CA PRO A 353 11.33 -0.22 24.33
C PRO A 353 10.70 -0.79 23.05
N ASN A 354 11.50 -0.97 21.99
CA ASN A 354 11.31 -1.84 20.81
C ASN A 354 9.92 -1.98 20.14
N ASP A 355 8.95 -1.11 20.42
CA ASP A 355 7.65 -1.08 19.73
C ASP A 355 7.68 -0.20 18.47
N LEU A 356 8.83 0.37 18.10
CA LEU A 356 9.02 1.24 16.94
C LEU A 356 9.46 0.51 15.66
N VAL A 357 9.00 -0.72 15.47
CA VAL A 357 8.72 -1.28 14.12
C VAL A 357 7.33 -0.79 13.63
N SER A 358 6.90 0.37 14.12
CA SER A 358 5.62 1.01 13.80
C SER A 358 5.82 2.47 13.40
N ILE A 359 6.28 2.69 12.17
CA ILE A 359 5.90 3.87 11.39
C ILE A 359 5.21 3.38 10.15
#